data_AF-A0A935BJT0-F1
#
_entry.id   AF-A0A935BJT0-F1
#
_cell.length_a   1.000
_cell.length_b   1.000
_cell.length_c   1.000
_cell.angle_alpha   90.00
_cell.angle_beta   90.00
_cell.angle_gamma   90.00
#
_symmetry.space_group_name_H-M   'P 1'
#
loop_
_entity.id
_entity.type
_entity.pdbx_description
1 polymer ?
#
loop_
_entity_poly.entity_id
_entity_poly.type
_entity_poly.pdbx_seq_one_letter_code
_entity_poly.pdbx_strand_id
1 'polypeptide(L)'
;MATTGKDAKRSTAVPKFDPDEARRQLREFLDADQDVPSHHPLYPLSLLLSAWEDAQEAEKRDYTSRLGADKGVGKDEARTMLSVGSLDSDDDYMLVHTRQALRLFIGRGRDPEGKLARIPGAKNVGAALRNLWQLSGQDNPYADWMLILSEFEIDDLMKQLGQAVVEARGRIETLGAAGMHLSILKSREPAKVTLGFRSPYGFLISRLVMDFDLYVRVVKTLAGRDLISAEKERELLNARLRPMRAFFDRVLRNQNVLQVPAYAALTRADVLNPKSKDIKDRVQALAEIWPVLPAEVLERRKLPKHAKPIRRGTVRERWVNRTRGCRRGWPAMSCQGSMDVGNRVSGQDQDSGLPLGSVKGFKGKGAGARKRG
;
A
#
# COMPACT_ATOMS: atom_id res chain seq x y z
N MET A 1 -70.43 -1.58 49.71
CA MET A 1 -70.38 -2.89 49.02
C MET A 1 -69.64 -2.69 47.70
N ALA A 2 -68.64 -3.54 47.46
CA ALA A 2 -67.72 -3.47 46.34
C ALA A 2 -68.41 -3.77 44.99
N THR A 3 -67.91 -3.16 43.92
CA THR A 3 -67.52 -3.89 42.69
C THR A 3 -66.59 -3.04 41.82
N THR A 4 -65.57 -3.73 41.34
CA THR A 4 -64.50 -3.39 40.40
C THR A 4 -64.97 -2.97 39.00
N GLY A 5 -64.21 -2.11 38.33
CA GLY A 5 -64.30 -1.87 36.89
C GLY A 5 -62.98 -1.30 36.35
N LYS A 6 -62.10 -2.18 35.87
CA LYS A 6 -60.81 -1.88 35.26
C LYS A 6 -60.95 -2.15 33.77
N ASP A 7 -61.24 -1.13 32.96
CA ASP A 7 -61.28 -1.28 31.51
C ASP A 7 -60.13 -0.52 30.84
N ALA A 8 -59.26 -1.33 30.24
CA ALA A 8 -58.10 -0.94 29.46
C ALA A 8 -58.52 -0.34 28.11
N LYS A 9 -58.01 0.86 27.79
CA LYS A 9 -58.07 1.43 26.45
C LYS A 9 -57.24 0.57 25.49
N ARG A 10 -57.91 -0.20 24.64
CA ARG A 10 -57.33 -0.91 23.50
C ARG A 10 -57.27 0.06 22.32
N SER A 11 -56.08 0.57 21.99
CA SER A 11 -55.85 1.33 20.77
C SER A 11 -55.97 0.38 19.57
N THR A 12 -56.97 0.61 18.70
CA THR A 12 -57.12 -0.07 17.42
C THR A 12 -56.01 0.39 16.47
N ALA A 13 -54.93 -0.37 16.38
CA ALA A 13 -53.92 -0.19 15.36
C ALA A 13 -54.53 -0.53 13.99
N VAL A 14 -54.52 0.42 13.06
CA VAL A 14 -54.88 0.20 11.65
C VAL A 14 -54.00 -0.93 11.11
N PRO A 15 -54.56 -1.97 10.45
CA PRO A 15 -53.76 -3.06 9.92
C PRO A 15 -52.78 -2.52 8.88
N LYS A 16 -51.48 -2.71 9.15
CA LYS A 16 -50.38 -2.35 8.25
C LYS A 16 -50.49 -3.21 6.99
N PHE A 17 -50.51 -2.58 5.81
CA PHE A 17 -50.49 -3.28 4.52
C PHE A 17 -49.28 -4.23 4.46
N ASP A 18 -49.54 -5.51 4.17
CA ASP A 18 -48.52 -6.54 4.01
C ASP A 18 -48.27 -6.79 2.50
N PRO A 19 -47.16 -6.27 1.94
CA PRO A 19 -46.86 -6.39 0.52
C PRO A 19 -46.55 -7.83 0.10
N ASP A 20 -46.06 -8.68 1.02
CA ASP A 20 -45.68 -10.05 0.69
C ASP A 20 -46.92 -10.94 0.55
N GLU A 21 -47.93 -10.72 1.40
CA GLU A 21 -49.23 -11.37 1.27
C GLU A 21 -50.00 -10.88 0.03
N ALA A 22 -49.96 -9.57 -0.25
CA ALA A 22 -50.57 -9.01 -1.46
C ALA A 22 -49.95 -9.60 -2.75
N ARG A 23 -48.62 -9.75 -2.79
CA ARG A 23 -47.92 -10.41 -3.90
C ARG A 23 -48.22 -11.91 -4.01
N ARG A 24 -48.43 -12.61 -2.89
CA ARG A 24 -48.86 -14.01 -2.91
C ARG A 24 -50.25 -14.17 -3.53
N GLN A 25 -51.19 -13.30 -3.17
CA GLN A 25 -52.57 -13.34 -3.66
C GLN A 25 -52.69 -12.90 -5.13
N LEU A 26 -51.80 -12.02 -5.60
CA LEU A 26 -51.75 -11.53 -6.98
C LEU A 26 -50.78 -12.30 -7.89
N ARG A 27 -50.20 -13.41 -7.39
CA ARG A 27 -49.14 -14.16 -8.10
C ARG A 27 -49.52 -14.56 -9.52
N GLU A 28 -50.73 -15.06 -9.73
CA GLU A 28 -51.19 -15.51 -11.06
C GLU A 28 -51.18 -14.39 -12.11
N PHE A 29 -51.48 -13.16 -11.70
CA PHE A 29 -51.47 -11.98 -12.57
C PHE A 29 -50.07 -11.40 -12.75
N LEU A 30 -49.27 -11.38 -11.68
CA LEU A 30 -47.89 -10.89 -11.71
C LEU A 30 -46.97 -11.79 -12.54
N ASP A 31 -47.12 -13.12 -12.43
CA ASP A 31 -46.31 -14.09 -13.19
C ASP A 31 -46.69 -14.13 -14.68
N ALA A 32 -47.94 -13.80 -15.01
CA ALA A 32 -48.45 -13.69 -16.38
C ALA A 32 -48.22 -12.30 -17.02
N ASP A 33 -47.65 -11.35 -16.28
CA ASP A 33 -47.46 -9.95 -16.69
C ASP A 33 -48.75 -9.31 -17.23
N GLN A 34 -49.87 -9.60 -16.58
CA GLN A 34 -51.21 -9.20 -17.01
C GLN A 34 -51.89 -8.33 -15.96
N ASP A 35 -52.48 -7.20 -16.40
CA ASP A 35 -53.25 -6.33 -15.52
C ASP A 35 -54.50 -7.03 -14.98
N VAL A 36 -54.77 -6.85 -13.68
CA VAL A 36 -55.99 -7.35 -13.05
C VAL A 36 -57.19 -6.57 -13.61
N PRO A 37 -58.21 -7.22 -14.20
CA PRO A 37 -59.37 -6.52 -14.75
C PRO A 37 -60.15 -5.75 -13.68
N SER A 38 -60.74 -4.60 -14.02
CA SER A 38 -61.43 -3.70 -13.07
C SER A 38 -62.62 -4.33 -12.33
N HIS A 39 -63.19 -5.40 -12.87
CA HIS A 39 -64.31 -6.13 -12.27
C HIS A 39 -63.87 -7.31 -11.40
N HIS A 40 -62.57 -7.61 -11.34
CA HIS A 40 -62.04 -8.76 -10.61
C HIS A 40 -61.99 -8.47 -9.10
N PRO A 41 -62.32 -9.43 -8.21
CA PRO A 41 -62.33 -9.22 -6.76
C PRO A 41 -60.98 -8.80 -6.17
N LEU A 42 -59.86 -9.15 -6.84
CA LEU A 42 -58.51 -8.75 -6.42
C LEU A 42 -58.03 -7.40 -6.98
N TYR A 43 -58.83 -6.73 -7.81
CA TYR A 43 -58.49 -5.42 -8.39
C TYR A 43 -58.21 -4.32 -7.34
N PRO A 44 -58.95 -4.22 -6.21
CA PRO A 44 -58.62 -3.27 -5.16
C PRO A 44 -57.26 -3.55 -4.50
N LEU A 45 -56.86 -4.82 -4.42
CA LEU A 45 -55.59 -5.23 -3.83
C LEU A 45 -54.40 -4.92 -4.75
N SER A 46 -54.57 -5.07 -6.07
CA SER A 46 -53.54 -4.69 -7.05
C SER A 46 -53.31 -3.18 -7.07
N LEU A 47 -54.38 -2.39 -6.94
CA LEU A 47 -54.28 -0.93 -6.80
C LEU A 47 -53.47 -0.54 -5.54
N LEU A 48 -53.72 -1.19 -4.40
CA LEU A 48 -53.00 -0.95 -3.16
C LEU A 48 -51.51 -1.35 -3.25
N LEU A 49 -51.21 -2.47 -3.89
CA LEU A 49 -49.83 -2.91 -4.11
C LEU A 49 -49.08 -1.95 -5.03
N SER A 50 -49.68 -1.55 -6.14
CA SER A 50 -49.10 -0.57 -7.07
C SER A 50 -48.83 0.77 -6.38
N ALA A 51 -49.80 1.31 -5.63
CA ALA A 51 -49.62 2.54 -4.87
C ALA A 51 -48.51 2.44 -3.81
N TRP A 52 -48.33 1.27 -3.19
CA TRP A 52 -47.24 1.01 -2.26
C TRP A 52 -45.87 0.95 -2.97
N GLU A 53 -45.80 0.29 -4.12
CA GLU A 53 -44.58 0.21 -4.93
C GLU A 53 -44.15 1.59 -5.43
N ASP A 54 -45.09 2.40 -5.92
CA ASP A 54 -44.85 3.79 -6.32
C ASP A 54 -44.34 4.65 -5.16
N ALA A 55 -44.89 4.47 -3.95
CA ALA A 55 -44.42 5.16 -2.76
C ALA A 55 -42.99 4.75 -2.38
N GLN A 56 -42.64 3.46 -2.52
CA GLN A 56 -41.29 2.96 -2.30
C GLN A 56 -40.30 3.46 -3.35
N GLU A 57 -40.71 3.54 -4.61
CA GLU A 57 -39.89 4.13 -5.66
C GLU A 57 -39.68 5.63 -5.45
N ALA A 58 -40.72 6.37 -5.07
CA ALA A 58 -40.61 7.78 -4.74
C ALA A 58 -39.65 8.01 -3.56
N GLU A 59 -39.73 7.19 -2.52
CA GLU A 59 -38.83 7.24 -1.37
C GLU A 59 -37.38 6.89 -1.76
N LYS A 60 -37.16 5.88 -2.60
CA LYS A 60 -35.84 5.54 -3.15
C LYS A 60 -35.27 6.66 -4.01
N ARG A 61 -36.09 7.27 -4.87
CA ARG A 61 -35.70 8.41 -5.72
C ARG A 61 -35.35 9.63 -4.87
N ASP A 62 -36.13 9.91 -3.84
CA ASP A 62 -35.89 11.02 -2.91
C ASP A 62 -34.60 10.80 -2.10
N TYR A 63 -34.43 9.61 -1.52
CA TYR A 63 -33.19 9.17 -0.85
C TYR A 63 -31.97 9.32 -1.77
N THR A 64 -32.07 8.82 -3.00
CA THR A 64 -30.98 8.93 -3.99
C THR A 64 -30.72 10.38 -4.37
N SER A 65 -31.76 11.20 -4.54
CA SER A 65 -31.62 12.62 -4.86
C SER A 65 -30.98 13.44 -3.74
N ARG A 66 -31.12 12.97 -2.49
CA ARG A 66 -30.45 13.50 -1.30
C ARG A 66 -29.13 12.79 -0.99
N LEU A 67 -28.66 11.90 -1.86
CA LEU A 67 -27.40 11.14 -1.66
C LEU A 67 -27.37 10.35 -0.34
N GLY A 68 -28.55 9.95 0.16
CA GLY A 68 -28.71 9.27 1.43
C GLY A 68 -28.69 10.17 2.67
N ALA A 69 -28.79 11.50 2.50
CA ALA A 69 -28.98 12.42 3.62
C ALA A 69 -30.38 12.28 4.26
N ASP A 70 -30.48 12.70 5.52
CA ASP A 70 -31.72 12.64 6.30
C ASP A 70 -32.88 13.39 5.64
N LYS A 71 -34.11 12.97 5.97
CA LYS A 71 -35.34 13.53 5.37
C LYS A 71 -35.52 15.03 5.64
N GLY A 72 -34.91 15.57 6.70
CA GLY A 72 -34.94 16.99 7.03
C GLY A 72 -33.93 17.85 6.28
N VAL A 73 -33.00 17.25 5.53
CA VAL A 73 -31.95 17.97 4.78
C VAL A 73 -32.44 18.30 3.37
N GLY A 74 -32.30 19.55 2.96
CA GLY A 74 -32.66 19.98 1.61
C GLY A 74 -31.83 19.30 0.53
N LYS A 75 -32.40 19.09 -0.67
CA LYS A 75 -31.69 18.42 -1.78
C LYS A 75 -30.43 19.19 -2.20
N ASP A 76 -30.49 20.51 -2.21
CA ASP A 76 -29.35 21.35 -2.61
C ASP A 76 -28.24 21.35 -1.56
N GLU A 77 -28.60 21.30 -0.27
CA GLU A 77 -27.67 21.13 0.83
C GLU A 77 -26.98 19.76 0.75
N ALA A 78 -27.73 18.68 0.50
CA ALA A 78 -27.17 17.35 0.28
C ALA A 78 -26.20 17.31 -0.92
N ARG A 79 -26.53 18.01 -2.01
CA ARG A 79 -25.66 18.09 -3.20
C ARG A 79 -24.37 18.87 -2.96
N THR A 80 -24.31 19.71 -1.92
CA THR A 80 -23.06 20.35 -1.48
C THR A 80 -21.98 19.30 -1.18
N MET A 81 -22.38 18.10 -0.73
CA MET A 81 -21.46 16.98 -0.50
C MET A 81 -20.68 16.55 -1.75
N LEU A 82 -21.26 16.71 -2.95
CA LEU A 82 -20.57 16.45 -4.23
C LEU A 82 -19.62 17.57 -4.65
N SER A 83 -19.81 18.77 -4.09
CA SER A 83 -18.97 19.94 -4.38
C SER A 83 -17.76 20.05 -3.45
N VAL A 84 -17.75 19.30 -2.35
CA VAL A 84 -16.59 19.22 -1.46
C VAL A 84 -15.42 18.61 -2.23
N GLY A 85 -14.37 19.40 -2.42
CA GLY A 85 -13.15 18.97 -3.10
C GLY A 85 -12.36 17.91 -2.33
N SER A 86 -11.34 17.35 -2.98
CA SER A 86 -10.38 16.49 -2.28
C SER A 86 -9.65 17.28 -1.20
N LEU A 87 -9.39 16.63 -0.06
CA LEU A 87 -8.45 17.16 0.92
C LEU A 87 -7.07 17.30 0.26
N ASP A 88 -6.44 18.46 0.45
CA ASP A 88 -5.08 18.76 0.03
C ASP A 88 -4.27 19.24 1.23
N SER A 89 -2.96 19.04 1.19
CA SER A 89 -2.05 19.41 2.28
C SER A 89 -0.88 20.22 1.74
N ASP A 90 -0.48 21.27 2.46
CA ASP A 90 0.74 22.01 2.16
C ASP A 90 1.99 21.11 2.18
N ASP A 91 3.10 21.61 1.63
CA ASP A 91 4.39 20.91 1.61
C ASP A 91 4.92 20.65 3.03
N ASP A 92 4.70 19.42 3.52
CA ASP A 92 5.28 18.94 4.78
C ASP A 92 6.81 19.06 4.77
N TYR A 93 7.37 19.64 5.84
CA TYR A 93 8.80 19.77 6.01
C TYR A 93 9.25 19.40 7.42
N MET A 94 10.52 19.01 7.55
CA MET A 94 11.20 18.87 8.84
C MET A 94 12.43 19.77 8.91
N LEU A 95 12.80 20.16 10.12
CA LEU A 95 14.01 20.93 10.40
C LEU A 95 15.10 19.98 10.92
N VAL A 96 16.22 19.92 10.23
CA VAL A 96 17.36 19.06 10.58
C VAL A 96 18.52 19.91 11.07
N HIS A 97 18.98 19.67 12.30
CA HIS A 97 20.05 20.49 12.89
C HIS A 97 21.46 19.93 12.66
N THR A 98 21.59 18.63 12.41
CA THR A 98 22.91 17.96 12.34
C THR A 98 23.25 17.51 10.92
N ARG A 99 24.53 17.62 10.56
CA ARG A 99 25.05 17.10 9.29
C ARG A 99 24.88 15.58 9.19
N GLN A 100 24.96 14.88 10.32
CA GLN A 100 24.80 13.43 10.43
C GLN A 100 23.39 13.01 10.02
N ALA A 101 22.35 13.62 10.60
CA ALA A 101 20.97 13.34 10.25
C ALA A 101 20.64 13.79 8.82
N LEU A 102 21.15 14.95 8.39
CA LEU A 102 20.96 15.41 7.02
C LEU A 102 21.58 14.44 6.00
N ARG A 103 22.77 13.90 6.30
CA ARG A 103 23.43 12.88 5.47
C ARG A 103 22.68 11.55 5.50
N LEU A 104 22.10 11.16 6.63
CA LEU A 104 21.24 9.98 6.72
C LEU A 104 19.97 10.15 5.88
N PHE A 105 19.42 11.37 5.84
CA PHE A 105 18.22 11.67 5.09
C PHE A 105 18.44 11.68 3.57
N ILE A 106 19.44 12.43 3.11
CA ILE A 106 19.74 12.60 1.67
C ILE A 106 20.49 11.36 1.13
N GLY A 107 21.37 10.76 1.92
CA GLY A 107 22.29 9.72 1.49
C GLY A 107 23.52 10.25 0.75
N ARG A 108 24.25 9.34 0.11
CA ARG A 108 25.39 9.59 -0.80
C ARG A 108 25.15 8.85 -2.11
N GLY A 109 25.18 9.58 -3.23
CA GLY A 109 25.15 8.99 -4.56
C GLY A 109 26.33 8.05 -4.81
N ARG A 110 26.27 7.29 -5.92
CA ARG A 110 27.42 6.51 -6.36
C ARG A 110 28.49 7.48 -6.85
N ASP A 111 29.71 7.30 -6.37
CA ASP A 111 30.85 8.08 -6.82
C ASP A 111 31.17 7.79 -8.29
N PRO A 112 31.27 8.81 -9.16
CA PRO A 112 31.67 8.63 -10.56
C PRO A 112 33.02 7.91 -10.69
N GLU A 113 33.94 8.18 -9.76
CA GLU A 113 35.29 7.57 -9.74
C GLU A 113 35.31 6.20 -9.04
N GLY A 114 34.19 5.75 -8.49
CA GLY A 114 34.05 4.46 -7.82
C GLY A 114 34.78 4.32 -6.47
N LYS A 115 35.43 5.38 -5.97
CA LYS A 115 36.20 5.35 -4.71
C LYS A 115 35.29 5.27 -3.48
N LEU A 116 34.09 5.85 -3.55
CA LEU A 116 33.15 5.90 -2.44
C LEU A 116 31.88 5.05 -2.68
N ALA A 117 31.58 4.19 -1.72
CA ALA A 117 30.35 3.40 -1.73
C ALA A 117 29.08 4.27 -1.64
N ARG A 118 28.02 3.89 -2.35
CA ARG A 118 26.70 4.53 -2.23
C ARG A 118 26.17 4.35 -0.81
N ILE A 119 25.62 5.41 -0.22
CA ILE A 119 24.90 5.34 1.06
C ILE A 119 23.44 5.65 0.76
N PRO A 120 22.50 4.73 0.96
CA PRO A 120 21.12 5.03 0.73
C PRO A 120 20.60 6.06 1.74
N GLY A 121 19.88 7.05 1.24
CA GLY A 121 19.20 8.04 2.08
C GLY A 121 17.80 7.58 2.46
N ALA A 122 17.31 8.14 3.56
CA ALA A 122 15.94 7.96 4.03
C ALA A 122 14.88 8.27 2.95
N LYS A 123 15.12 9.25 2.05
CA LYS A 123 14.25 9.51 0.90
C LYS A 123 14.05 8.29 0.00
N ASN A 124 15.15 7.60 -0.32
CA ASN A 124 15.11 6.41 -1.18
C ASN A 124 14.40 5.26 -0.47
N VAL A 125 14.63 5.10 0.83
CA VAL A 125 13.97 4.08 1.65
C VAL A 125 12.47 4.36 1.77
N GLY A 126 12.07 5.61 1.98
CA GLY A 126 10.66 6.01 1.99
C GLY A 126 9.97 5.70 0.64
N ALA A 127 10.65 5.96 -0.48
CA ALA A 127 10.15 5.57 -1.81
C ALA A 127 10.05 4.04 -1.97
N ALA A 128 11.04 3.28 -1.46
CA ALA A 128 11.03 1.82 -1.50
C ALA A 128 9.88 1.22 -0.66
N LEU A 129 9.68 1.71 0.57
CA LEU A 129 8.55 1.32 1.40
C LEU A 129 7.21 1.70 0.77
N ARG A 130 7.12 2.86 0.10
CA ARG A 130 5.94 3.24 -0.68
C ARG A 130 5.65 2.24 -1.80
N ASN A 131 6.68 1.73 -2.49
CA ASN A 131 6.51 0.74 -3.55
C ASN A 131 6.02 -0.60 -2.98
N LEU A 132 6.62 -1.08 -1.89
CA LEU A 132 6.13 -2.25 -1.16
C LEU A 132 4.68 -2.07 -0.72
N TRP A 133 4.32 -0.88 -0.25
CA TRP A 133 2.95 -0.53 0.12
C TRP A 133 1.96 -0.55 -1.06
N GLN A 134 2.40 -0.22 -2.29
CA GLN A 134 1.55 -0.43 -3.46
C GLN A 134 1.37 -1.92 -3.79
N LEU A 135 2.43 -2.72 -3.68
CA LEU A 135 2.38 -4.18 -3.93
C LEU A 135 1.49 -4.89 -2.89
N SER A 136 1.54 -4.47 -1.63
CA SER A 136 0.60 -4.87 -0.58
C SER A 136 -0.86 -4.67 -1.02
N GLY A 137 -1.18 -3.49 -1.58
CA GLY A 137 -2.51 -3.20 -2.13
C GLY A 137 -2.90 -4.01 -3.38
N GLN A 138 -1.93 -4.66 -4.03
CA GLN A 138 -2.12 -5.61 -5.13
C GLN A 138 -2.23 -7.07 -4.65
N ASP A 139 -2.35 -7.27 -3.33
CA ASP A 139 -2.46 -8.58 -2.68
C ASP A 139 -1.20 -9.45 -2.75
N ASN A 140 -0.02 -8.82 -2.74
CA ASN A 140 1.27 -9.53 -2.67
C ASN A 140 1.65 -9.86 -1.20
N PRO A 141 1.73 -11.15 -0.80
CA PRO A 141 1.99 -11.53 0.59
C PRO A 141 3.42 -11.23 1.06
N TYR A 142 4.41 -11.27 0.16
CA TYR A 142 5.79 -10.95 0.53
C TYR A 142 5.97 -9.46 0.79
N ALA A 143 5.27 -8.60 0.05
CA ALA A 143 5.26 -7.17 0.32
C ALA A 143 4.68 -6.86 1.70
N ASP A 144 3.57 -7.50 2.08
CA ASP A 144 2.99 -7.38 3.41
C ASP A 144 3.97 -7.84 4.50
N TRP A 145 4.64 -8.98 4.29
CA TRP A 145 5.62 -9.47 5.24
C TRP A 145 6.81 -8.52 5.43
N MET A 146 7.36 -8.00 4.32
CA MET A 146 8.47 -7.05 4.38
C MET A 146 8.10 -5.73 5.07
N LEU A 147 6.86 -5.27 4.90
CA LEU A 147 6.37 -4.08 5.61
C LEU A 147 6.25 -4.34 7.10
N ILE A 148 5.69 -5.48 7.52
CA ILE A 148 5.58 -5.86 8.94
C ILE A 148 6.97 -5.92 9.60
N LEU A 149 7.94 -6.56 8.94
CA LEU A 149 9.31 -6.63 9.43
C LEU A 149 9.95 -5.23 9.53
N SER A 150 9.72 -4.39 8.52
CA SER A 150 10.26 -3.03 8.51
C SER A 150 9.64 -2.17 9.61
N GLU A 151 8.34 -2.29 9.86
CA GLU A 151 7.66 -1.59 10.96
C GLU A 151 8.22 -1.99 12.31
N PHE A 152 8.38 -3.30 12.56
CA PHE A 152 8.92 -3.80 13.81
C PHE A 152 10.33 -3.27 14.07
N GLU A 153 11.19 -3.28 13.05
CA GLU A 153 12.56 -2.82 13.19
C GLU A 153 12.68 -1.30 13.32
N ILE A 154 11.85 -0.53 12.61
CA ILE A 154 11.82 0.92 12.81
C ILE A 154 11.38 1.25 14.24
N ASP A 155 10.34 0.59 14.75
CA ASP A 155 9.87 0.77 16.13
C ASP A 155 10.98 0.43 17.14
N ASP A 156 11.74 -0.65 16.90
CA ASP A 156 12.86 -1.04 17.76
C ASP A 156 14.01 -0.02 17.71
N LEU A 157 14.41 0.42 16.51
CA LEU A 157 15.44 1.45 16.35
C LEU A 157 15.04 2.77 17.02
N MET A 158 13.78 3.18 16.90
CA MET A 158 13.25 4.37 17.58
C MET A 158 13.26 4.21 19.10
N LYS A 159 12.89 3.04 19.63
CA LYS A 159 12.97 2.76 21.07
C LYS A 159 14.41 2.82 21.58
N GLN A 160 15.36 2.20 20.87
CA GLN A 160 16.78 2.23 21.23
C GLN A 160 17.34 3.65 21.21
N LEU A 161 16.95 4.48 20.23
CA LEU A 161 17.34 5.90 20.17
C LEU A 161 16.73 6.68 21.33
N GLY A 162 15.43 6.48 21.62
CA GLY A 162 14.75 7.13 22.74
C GLY A 162 15.41 6.83 24.08
N GLN A 163 15.73 5.56 24.34
CA GLN A 163 16.46 5.13 25.54
C GLN A 163 17.84 5.79 25.62
N ALA A 164 18.59 5.83 24.51
CA ALA A 164 19.91 6.44 24.48
C ALA A 164 19.85 7.97 24.69
N VAL A 165 18.79 8.64 24.20
CA VAL A 165 18.54 10.05 24.47
C VAL A 165 18.25 10.30 25.95
N VAL A 166 17.42 9.46 26.58
CA VAL A 166 17.11 9.56 28.01
C VAL A 166 18.38 9.38 28.85
N GLU A 167 19.18 8.35 28.57
CA GLU A 167 20.45 8.11 29.28
C GLU A 167 21.40 9.31 29.15
N ALA A 168 21.58 9.81 27.93
CA ALA A 168 22.47 10.93 27.67
C ALA A 168 21.98 12.26 28.30
N ARG A 169 20.66 12.47 28.36
CA ARG A 169 20.04 13.61 29.06
C ARG A 169 20.18 13.50 30.58
N GLY A 170 20.08 12.31 31.15
CA GLY A 170 20.27 12.12 32.59
C GLY A 170 21.64 12.61 33.09
N ARG A 171 22.69 12.47 32.27
CA ARG A 171 24.03 13.03 32.57
C ARG A 171 24.02 14.56 32.61
N ILE A 172 23.25 15.21 31.74
CA ILE A 172 23.08 16.66 31.72
C ILE A 172 22.27 17.12 32.94
N GLU A 173 21.20 16.39 33.27
CA GLU A 173 20.32 16.71 34.40
C GLU A 173 21.02 16.58 35.75
N THR A 174 21.93 15.61 35.90
CA THR A 174 22.77 15.44 37.10
C THR A 174 23.59 16.70 37.39
N LEU A 175 24.14 17.34 36.35
CA LEU A 175 24.86 18.60 36.48
C LEU A 175 23.93 19.77 36.77
N GLY A 176 22.72 19.76 36.19
CA GLY A 176 21.66 20.71 36.50
C GLY A 176 21.29 20.70 37.98
N ALA A 177 21.18 19.52 38.59
CA ALA A 177 20.95 19.36 40.03
C ALA A 177 22.11 19.91 40.89
N ALA A 178 23.33 19.85 40.38
CA ALA A 178 24.51 20.48 41.00
C ALA A 178 24.62 22.00 40.72
N GLY A 179 23.65 22.60 40.03
CA GLY A 179 23.58 24.04 39.72
C GLY A 179 24.11 24.44 38.34
N MET A 180 24.54 23.49 37.51
CA MET A 180 25.06 23.75 36.15
C MET A 180 24.03 23.40 35.07
N HIS A 181 23.29 24.39 34.59
CA HIS A 181 22.28 24.21 33.55
C HIS A 181 22.89 24.23 32.13
N LEU A 182 22.97 23.06 31.49
CA LEU A 182 23.47 22.95 30.11
C LEU A 182 22.31 22.93 29.11
N SER A 183 22.37 23.84 28.13
CA SER A 183 21.44 23.84 26.99
C SER A 183 21.91 22.87 25.90
N ILE A 184 20.97 22.10 25.34
CA ILE A 184 21.24 21.17 24.23
C ILE A 184 21.55 21.96 22.95
N LEU A 185 22.62 21.56 22.27
CA LEU A 185 23.04 22.15 21.01
C LEU A 185 21.91 22.17 19.98
N LYS A 186 21.78 23.27 19.26
CA LYS A 186 20.90 23.44 18.10
C LYS A 186 21.67 24.16 17.00
N SER A 187 21.44 23.80 15.73
CA SER A 187 21.95 24.60 14.62
C SER A 187 21.35 26.01 14.69
N ARG A 188 22.17 27.03 14.41
CA ARG A 188 21.69 28.41 14.20
C ARG A 188 20.81 28.50 12.95
N GLU A 189 21.16 27.72 11.94
CA GLU A 189 20.45 27.61 10.67
C GLU A 189 20.15 26.13 10.42
N PRO A 190 19.03 25.60 10.93
CA PRO A 190 18.61 24.24 10.62
C PRO A 190 18.26 24.11 9.14
N ALA A 191 18.61 22.98 8.53
CA ALA A 191 18.23 22.70 7.16
C ALA A 191 16.73 22.38 7.10
N LYS A 192 15.97 23.16 6.31
CA LYS A 192 14.57 22.86 5.99
C LYS A 192 14.52 21.81 4.89
N VAL A 193 13.88 20.67 5.18
CA VAL A 193 13.84 19.54 4.27
C VAL A 193 12.39 19.12 4.01
N THR A 194 11.97 19.19 2.75
CA THR A 194 10.63 18.77 2.33
C THR A 194 10.52 17.23 2.33
N LEU A 195 9.44 16.74 2.93
CA LEU A 195 9.17 15.32 3.11
C LEU A 195 8.59 14.72 1.82
N GLY A 196 7.62 15.39 1.19
CA GLY A 196 7.07 14.99 -0.12
C GLY A 196 6.59 13.54 -0.21
N PHE A 197 6.33 12.89 0.92
CA PHE A 197 6.05 11.46 0.99
C PHE A 197 4.55 11.21 0.82
N ARG A 198 4.19 10.46 -0.22
CA ARG A 198 2.80 10.03 -0.48
C ARG A 198 2.45 8.71 0.19
N SER A 199 3.04 8.41 1.35
CA SER A 199 2.80 7.16 2.08
C SER A 199 3.14 7.31 3.55
N PRO A 200 2.41 6.65 4.47
CA PRO A 200 2.66 6.75 5.91
C PRO A 200 4.07 6.29 6.30
N TYR A 201 4.63 5.30 5.59
CA TYR A 201 6.00 4.82 5.82
C TYR A 201 7.09 5.87 5.58
N GLY A 202 6.84 6.86 4.71
CA GLY A 202 7.79 7.95 4.51
C GLY A 202 7.88 8.86 5.73
N PHE A 203 6.75 9.14 6.38
CA PHE A 203 6.70 9.86 7.65
C PHE A 203 7.32 9.06 8.79
N LEU A 204 7.09 7.74 8.83
CA LEU A 204 7.70 6.85 9.82
C LEU A 204 9.25 6.89 9.75
N ILE A 205 9.80 6.82 8.54
CA ILE A 205 11.25 6.95 8.32
C ILE A 205 11.75 8.37 8.66
N SER A 206 10.95 9.41 8.39
CA SER A 206 11.32 10.78 8.74
C SER A 206 11.41 10.98 10.24
N ARG A 207 10.48 10.37 11.00
CA ARG A 207 10.51 10.37 12.46
C ARG A 207 11.76 9.70 13.01
N LEU A 208 12.14 8.54 12.46
CA LEU A 208 13.39 7.87 12.81
C LEU A 208 14.62 8.77 12.59
N VAL A 209 14.64 9.57 11.51
CA VAL A 209 15.71 10.54 11.25
C VAL A 209 15.70 11.70 12.25
N MET A 210 14.52 12.20 12.64
CA MET A 210 14.41 13.25 13.65
C MET A 210 14.88 12.78 15.03
N ASP A 211 14.53 11.56 15.43
CA ASP A 211 14.99 10.97 16.69
C ASP A 211 16.52 10.84 16.71
N PHE A 212 17.11 10.46 15.57
CA PHE A 212 18.56 10.43 15.41
C PHE A 212 19.20 11.84 15.42
N ASP A 213 18.56 12.85 14.81
CA ASP A 213 19.01 14.24 14.89
C ASP A 213 19.07 14.74 16.33
N LEU A 214 18.03 14.45 17.12
CA LEU A 214 18.00 14.76 18.55
C LEU A 214 19.11 14.04 19.31
N TYR A 215 19.28 12.75 19.09
CA TYR A 215 20.35 11.96 19.72
C TYR A 215 21.74 12.55 19.44
N VAL A 216 22.03 12.87 18.17
CA VAL A 216 23.31 13.47 17.79
C VAL A 216 23.54 14.80 18.50
N ARG A 217 22.51 15.64 18.63
CA ARG A 217 22.61 16.92 19.36
C ARG A 217 22.94 16.72 20.83
N VAL A 218 22.29 15.77 21.50
CA VAL A 218 22.55 15.47 22.91
C VAL A 218 23.97 14.94 23.10
N VAL A 219 24.39 13.96 22.30
CA VAL A 219 25.75 13.39 22.39
C VAL A 219 26.82 14.46 22.10
N LYS A 220 26.61 15.31 21.11
CA LYS A 220 27.52 16.44 20.84
C LYS A 220 27.53 17.49 21.95
N THR A 221 26.41 17.66 22.66
CA THR A 221 26.36 18.54 23.83
C THR A 221 27.24 17.97 24.93
N LEU A 222 27.17 16.65 25.19
CA LEU A 222 28.04 15.99 26.17
C LEU A 222 29.52 16.17 25.81
N ALA A 223 29.90 15.90 24.56
CA ALA A 223 31.29 16.03 24.11
C ALA A 223 31.79 17.47 24.15
N GLY A 224 30.97 18.43 23.71
CA GLY A 224 31.32 19.85 23.71
C GLY A 224 31.38 20.49 25.11
N ARG A 225 30.97 19.77 26.15
CA ARG A 225 31.02 20.21 27.56
C ARG A 225 31.94 19.31 28.41
N ASP A 226 32.81 18.56 27.76
CA ASP A 226 33.82 17.69 28.40
C ASP A 226 33.24 16.58 29.29
N LEU A 227 32.01 16.14 29.02
CA LEU A 227 31.36 15.04 29.76
C LEU A 227 31.65 13.66 29.16
N ILE A 228 32.11 13.64 27.91
CA ILE A 228 32.58 12.45 27.21
C ILE A 228 33.75 12.84 26.29
N SER A 229 34.65 11.89 26.06
CA SER A 229 35.75 12.10 25.11
C SER A 229 35.26 12.14 23.66
N ALA A 230 36.05 12.74 22.78
CA ALA A 230 35.78 12.76 21.33
C ALA A 230 35.76 11.35 20.71
N GLU A 231 36.53 10.40 21.26
CA GLU A 231 36.49 9.00 20.85
C GLU A 231 35.16 8.36 21.23
N LYS A 232 34.71 8.59 22.48
CA LYS A 232 33.42 8.06 22.96
C LYS A 232 32.25 8.66 22.21
N GLU A 233 32.31 9.95 21.84
CA GLU A 233 31.33 10.59 20.95
C GLU A 233 31.19 9.80 19.64
N ARG A 234 32.31 9.52 18.96
CA ARG A 234 32.31 8.79 17.68
C ARG A 234 31.78 7.38 17.83
N GLU A 235 32.17 6.69 18.90
CA GLU A 235 31.69 5.34 19.23
C GLU A 235 30.16 5.34 19.40
N LEU A 236 29.63 6.22 20.25
CA LEU A 236 28.19 6.34 20.54
C LEU A 236 27.36 6.69 19.30
N LEU A 237 27.86 7.59 18.45
CA LEU A 237 27.19 7.95 17.20
C LEU A 237 27.20 6.79 16.21
N ASN A 238 28.33 6.10 16.05
CA ASN A 238 28.45 4.97 15.12
C ASN A 238 27.64 3.76 15.56
N ALA A 239 27.54 3.50 16.87
CA ALA A 239 26.75 2.41 17.44
C ALA A 239 25.27 2.49 17.04
N ARG A 240 24.71 3.71 16.94
CA ARG A 240 23.31 3.92 16.50
C ARG A 240 23.17 4.08 14.99
N LEU A 241 24.14 4.70 14.33
CA LEU A 241 24.09 4.93 12.89
C LEU A 241 24.25 3.64 12.06
N ARG A 242 25.06 2.67 12.52
CA ARG A 242 25.33 1.43 11.78
C ARG A 242 24.07 0.56 11.61
N PRO A 243 23.28 0.24 12.67
CA PRO A 243 22.03 -0.50 12.52
C PRO A 243 21.02 0.18 11.58
N MET A 244 20.85 1.51 11.69
CA MET A 244 19.95 2.26 10.80
C MET A 244 20.36 2.15 9.32
N ARG A 245 21.67 2.21 9.03
CA ARG A 245 22.17 2.01 7.66
C ARG A 245 21.99 0.58 7.16
N ALA A 246 22.25 -0.41 8.01
CA ALA A 246 22.01 -1.81 7.69
C ALA A 246 20.53 -2.06 7.38
N PHE A 247 19.63 -1.43 8.14
CA PHE A 247 18.20 -1.43 7.87
C PHE A 247 17.86 -0.82 6.50
N PHE A 248 18.41 0.35 6.18
CA PHE A 248 18.18 1.01 4.89
C PHE A 248 18.64 0.13 3.71
N ASP A 249 19.80 -0.50 3.83
CA ASP A 249 20.32 -1.42 2.82
C ASP A 249 19.43 -2.65 2.65
N ARG A 250 18.94 -3.23 3.76
CA ARG A 250 18.05 -4.41 3.71
C ARG A 250 16.70 -4.08 3.06
N VAL A 251 16.07 -2.96 3.41
CA VAL A 251 14.80 -2.54 2.79
C VAL A 251 14.96 -2.37 1.28
N LEU A 252 16.02 -1.71 0.84
CA LEU A 252 16.27 -1.52 -0.59
C LEU A 252 16.58 -2.81 -1.31
N ARG A 253 17.36 -3.71 -0.69
CA ARG A 253 17.58 -5.05 -1.24
C ARG A 253 16.27 -5.79 -1.44
N ASN A 254 15.41 -5.80 -0.43
CA ASN A 254 14.13 -6.52 -0.48
C ASN A 254 13.19 -5.90 -1.53
N GLN A 255 13.12 -4.57 -1.59
CA GLN A 255 12.31 -3.88 -2.58
C GLN A 255 12.81 -4.09 -4.01
N ASN A 256 14.13 -4.14 -4.24
CA ASN A 256 14.69 -4.41 -5.57
C ASN A 256 14.29 -5.80 -6.09
N VAL A 257 14.24 -6.81 -5.21
CA VAL A 257 13.75 -8.15 -5.57
C VAL A 257 12.27 -8.08 -5.96
N LEU A 258 11.41 -7.50 -5.12
CA LEU A 258 9.97 -7.42 -5.40
C LEU A 258 9.59 -6.44 -6.51
N GLN A 259 10.51 -5.60 -6.98
CA GLN A 259 10.28 -4.72 -8.13
C GLN A 259 10.32 -5.47 -9.46
N VAL A 260 10.96 -6.64 -9.52
CA VAL A 260 10.98 -7.47 -10.72
C VAL A 260 9.54 -7.82 -11.10
N PRO A 261 9.07 -7.51 -12.33
CA PRO A 261 7.66 -7.67 -12.70
C PRO A 261 7.09 -9.08 -12.47
N ALA A 262 7.94 -10.10 -12.62
CA ALA A 262 7.57 -11.50 -12.38
C ALA A 262 7.16 -11.77 -10.92
N TYR A 263 7.84 -11.15 -9.95
CA TYR A 263 7.58 -11.28 -8.52
C TYR A 263 6.54 -10.27 -8.03
N ALA A 264 6.52 -9.07 -8.60
CA ALA A 264 5.54 -8.04 -8.29
C ALA A 264 4.09 -8.50 -8.55
N ALA A 265 3.88 -9.28 -9.62
CA ALA A 265 2.58 -9.77 -10.04
C ALA A 265 2.02 -10.93 -9.21
N LEU A 266 2.80 -11.51 -8.29
CA LEU A 266 2.36 -12.63 -7.46
C LEU A 266 1.30 -12.19 -6.45
N THR A 267 0.22 -12.95 -6.38
CA THR A 267 -0.85 -12.78 -5.39
C THR A 267 -0.85 -13.90 -4.35
N ARG A 268 -1.57 -13.72 -3.25
CA ARG A 268 -1.78 -14.79 -2.25
C ARG A 268 -2.35 -16.08 -2.84
N ALA A 269 -3.28 -15.96 -3.79
CA ALA A 269 -3.87 -17.11 -4.46
C ALA A 269 -2.82 -17.90 -5.27
N ASP A 270 -1.85 -17.20 -5.87
CA ASP A 270 -0.76 -17.83 -6.62
C ASP A 270 0.23 -18.55 -5.70
N VAL A 271 0.44 -18.03 -4.48
CA VAL A 271 1.31 -18.67 -3.47
C VAL A 271 0.63 -19.89 -2.84
N LEU A 272 -0.67 -19.80 -2.54
CA LEU A 272 -1.43 -20.91 -1.95
C LEU A 272 -1.70 -22.04 -2.94
N ASN A 273 -2.09 -21.71 -4.17
CA ASN A 273 -2.43 -22.68 -5.21
C ASN A 273 -1.82 -22.28 -6.57
N PRO A 274 -0.53 -22.57 -6.78
CA PRO A 274 0.16 -22.19 -8.00
C PRO A 274 -0.33 -23.03 -9.20
N LYS A 275 -1.05 -22.37 -10.10
CA LYS A 275 -1.72 -23.00 -11.26
C LYS A 275 -0.77 -23.41 -12.40
N SER A 276 0.39 -22.75 -12.53
CA SER A 276 1.35 -22.95 -13.61
C SER A 276 2.74 -23.26 -13.05
N LYS A 277 3.55 -24.01 -13.82
CA LYS A 277 4.95 -24.31 -13.46
C LYS A 277 5.77 -23.04 -13.26
N ASP A 278 5.61 -22.05 -14.12
CA ASP A 278 6.30 -20.75 -14.01
C ASP A 278 5.95 -20.01 -12.70
N ILE A 279 4.71 -20.12 -12.22
CA ILE A 279 4.31 -19.56 -10.91
C ILE A 279 5.00 -20.33 -9.78
N LYS A 280 5.04 -21.67 -9.86
CA LYS A 280 5.75 -22.50 -8.87
C LYS A 280 7.22 -22.13 -8.76
N ASP A 281 7.90 -22.00 -9.89
CA ASP A 281 9.33 -21.65 -9.94
C ASP A 281 9.59 -20.26 -9.32
N ARG A 282 8.70 -19.29 -9.58
CA ARG A 282 8.81 -17.94 -8.97
C ARG A 282 8.56 -17.96 -7.46
N VAL A 283 7.56 -18.70 -7.01
CA VAL A 283 7.26 -18.85 -5.57
C VAL A 283 8.43 -19.54 -4.87
N GLN A 284 9.00 -20.58 -5.48
CA GLN A 284 10.18 -21.27 -4.96
C GLN A 284 11.39 -20.34 -4.86
N ALA A 285 11.67 -19.56 -5.91
CA ALA A 285 12.77 -18.58 -5.88
C ALA A 285 12.59 -17.53 -4.77
N LEU A 286 11.35 -17.07 -4.51
CA LEU A 286 11.09 -16.16 -3.40
C LEU A 286 11.18 -16.84 -2.03
N ALA A 287 10.80 -18.12 -1.94
CA ALA A 287 10.93 -18.90 -0.71
C ALA A 287 12.40 -19.16 -0.35
N GLU A 288 13.30 -19.29 -1.34
CA GLU A 288 14.75 -19.38 -1.09
C GLU A 288 15.32 -18.07 -0.52
N ILE A 289 14.83 -16.92 -0.99
CA ILE A 289 15.24 -15.60 -0.49
C ILE A 289 14.64 -15.33 0.90
N TRP A 290 13.36 -15.69 1.09
CA TRP A 290 12.60 -15.48 2.32
C TRP A 290 11.96 -16.80 2.79
N PRO A 291 12.73 -17.64 3.51
CA PRO A 291 12.27 -18.98 3.90
C PRO A 291 11.15 -18.97 4.94
N VAL A 292 10.97 -17.85 5.66
CA VAL A 292 9.96 -17.70 6.70
C VAL A 292 8.90 -16.71 6.23
N LEU A 293 7.94 -17.19 5.42
CA LEU A 293 6.68 -16.47 5.20
C LEU A 293 5.64 -16.99 6.20
N PRO A 294 5.22 -16.21 7.20
CA PRO A 294 4.26 -16.69 8.20
C PRO A 294 2.90 -17.00 7.58
N ALA A 295 2.31 -18.13 7.97
CA ALA A 295 0.96 -18.52 7.54
C ALA A 295 -0.07 -17.43 7.88
N GLU A 296 0.08 -16.76 9.02
CA GLU A 296 -0.79 -15.63 9.40
C GLU A 296 -0.80 -14.47 8.39
N VAL A 297 0.33 -14.20 7.73
CA VAL A 297 0.43 -13.13 6.71
C VAL A 297 -0.17 -13.61 5.39
N LEU A 298 0.04 -14.88 5.05
CA LEU A 298 -0.54 -15.51 3.86
C LEU A 298 -2.08 -15.57 3.97
N GLU A 299 -2.60 -15.93 5.13
CA GLU A 299 -4.03 -16.00 5.45
C GLU A 299 -4.66 -14.63 5.78
N ARG A 300 -3.87 -13.55 5.82
CA ARG A 300 -4.33 -12.18 6.14
C ARG A 300 -4.84 -11.98 7.57
N ARG A 301 -4.53 -12.89 8.48
CA ARG A 301 -4.74 -12.68 9.92
C ARG A 301 -3.84 -11.58 10.46
N LYS A 302 -2.64 -11.45 9.90
CA LYS A 302 -1.66 -10.40 10.23
C LYS A 302 -1.37 -9.54 9.01
N LEU A 303 -1.61 -8.25 9.13
CA LEU A 303 -1.40 -7.26 8.08
C LEU A 303 -0.48 -6.13 8.57
N PRO A 304 0.20 -5.41 7.66
CA PRO A 304 0.91 -4.18 8.02
C PRO A 304 -0.02 -3.17 8.67
N LYS A 305 0.49 -2.33 9.58
CA LYS A 305 -0.32 -1.33 10.30
C LYS A 305 -1.11 -0.43 9.35
N HIS A 306 -0.53 -0.10 8.20
CA HIS A 306 -1.16 0.75 7.18
C HIS A 306 -1.60 -0.02 5.93
N ALA A 307 -2.07 -1.27 6.08
CA ALA A 307 -2.52 -2.08 4.95
C ALA A 307 -3.60 -1.39 4.11
N LYS A 308 -3.51 -1.51 2.78
CA LYS A 308 -4.55 -1.01 1.88
C LYS A 308 -5.67 -2.03 1.73
N PRO A 309 -6.93 -1.59 1.55
CA PRO A 309 -7.97 -2.48 1.03
C PRO A 309 -7.55 -2.99 -0.36
N ILE A 310 -7.79 -4.28 -0.64
CA ILE A 310 -7.48 -4.86 -1.94
C ILE A 310 -8.26 -4.08 -3.00
N ARG A 311 -7.56 -3.62 -4.04
CA ARG A 311 -8.23 -3.16 -5.25
C ARG A 311 -8.87 -4.37 -5.93
N ARG A 312 -10.16 -4.61 -5.67
CA ARG A 312 -10.98 -5.47 -6.52
C ARG A 312 -11.17 -4.76 -7.85
N GLY A 313 -10.16 -4.84 -8.73
CA GLY A 313 -10.29 -4.29 -10.07
C GLY A 313 -11.50 -4.93 -10.74
N THR A 314 -12.35 -4.10 -11.35
CA THR A 314 -13.37 -4.60 -12.27
C THR A 314 -12.67 -5.39 -13.38
N VAL A 315 -13.33 -6.43 -13.92
CA VAL A 315 -12.76 -7.38 -14.90
C VAL A 315 -12.04 -6.66 -16.07
N ARG A 316 -12.51 -5.47 -16.42
CA ARG A 316 -11.97 -4.59 -17.48
C ARG A 316 -10.59 -3.99 -17.17
N GLU A 317 -10.31 -3.61 -15.92
CA GLU A 317 -9.01 -3.04 -15.53
C GLU A 317 -7.89 -4.08 -15.43
N ARG A 318 -8.26 -5.33 -15.09
CA ARG A 318 -7.31 -6.46 -14.98
C ARG A 318 -6.69 -6.80 -16.34
N TRP A 319 -7.45 -6.66 -17.43
CA TRP A 319 -6.96 -6.82 -18.80
C TRP A 319 -6.05 -5.67 -19.27
N VAL A 320 -6.37 -4.43 -18.90
CA VAL A 320 -5.59 -3.24 -19.29
C VAL A 320 -4.22 -3.22 -18.60
N ASN A 321 -4.12 -3.66 -17.33
CA ASN A 321 -2.83 -3.74 -16.65
C ASN A 321 -1.97 -4.92 -17.13
N ARG A 322 -2.59 -6.04 -17.55
CA ARG A 322 -1.87 -7.16 -18.17
C ARG A 322 -1.28 -6.80 -19.54
N THR A 323 -1.98 -5.98 -20.31
CA THR A 323 -1.52 -5.53 -21.65
C THR A 323 -0.56 -4.33 -21.60
N ARG A 324 -0.64 -3.47 -20.57
CA ARG A 324 0.32 -2.37 -20.38
C ARG A 324 1.73 -2.84 -19.98
N GLY A 325 1.86 -4.03 -19.37
CA GLY A 325 3.15 -4.65 -19.09
C GLY A 325 3.96 -5.00 -20.35
N CYS A 326 3.29 -5.23 -21.49
CA CYS A 326 3.93 -5.53 -22.77
C CYS A 326 4.34 -4.29 -23.60
N ARG A 327 3.92 -3.07 -23.23
CA ARG A 327 4.17 -1.86 -24.06
C ARG A 327 5.32 -0.97 -23.60
N ARG A 328 6.09 -1.35 -22.58
CA ARG A 328 7.26 -0.56 -22.16
C ARG A 328 8.55 -1.37 -22.29
N GLY A 329 9.05 -1.39 -23.53
CA GLY A 329 10.44 -1.68 -23.84
C GLY A 329 10.68 -3.00 -24.58
N TRP A 330 11.13 -2.87 -25.83
CA TRP A 330 11.87 -3.84 -26.67
C TRP A 330 11.09 -4.59 -27.78
N PRO A 331 11.78 -4.87 -28.92
CA PRO A 331 11.18 -4.83 -30.25
C PRO A 331 10.36 -6.08 -30.58
N ALA A 332 9.34 -5.85 -31.40
CA ALA A 332 8.38 -6.85 -31.85
C ALA A 332 9.07 -8.02 -32.56
N MET A 333 9.04 -9.20 -31.94
CA MET A 333 8.97 -10.46 -32.65
C MET A 333 8.47 -11.56 -31.69
N SER A 334 7.46 -12.30 -32.16
CA SER A 334 6.81 -13.46 -31.52
C SER A 334 5.79 -13.18 -30.40
N CYS A 335 4.62 -12.66 -30.79
CA CYS A 335 3.35 -12.89 -30.08
C CYS A 335 2.29 -13.23 -31.12
N GLN A 336 2.32 -14.45 -31.65
CA GLN A 336 1.21 -15.04 -32.38
C GLN A 336 0.79 -16.31 -31.64
N GLY A 337 -0.21 -16.14 -30.78
CA GLY A 337 -1.04 -17.20 -30.23
C GLY A 337 -2.41 -17.08 -30.87
N SER A 338 -2.78 -18.14 -31.57
CA SER A 338 -3.94 -18.37 -32.45
C SER A 338 -5.28 -17.77 -32.01
N MET A 339 -5.97 -17.15 -32.98
CA MET A 339 -7.43 -17.21 -33.09
C MET A 339 -7.77 -17.57 -34.54
N ASP A 340 -8.23 -18.80 -34.73
CA ASP A 340 -8.96 -19.26 -35.91
C ASP A 340 -10.24 -18.44 -36.09
N VAL A 341 -10.36 -17.74 -37.21
CA VAL A 341 -11.64 -17.52 -37.91
C VAL A 341 -11.33 -17.51 -39.41
N GLY A 342 -11.90 -18.48 -40.12
CA GLY A 342 -11.60 -18.70 -41.53
C GLY A 342 -12.06 -17.57 -42.45
N ASN A 343 -11.28 -17.34 -43.50
CA ASN A 343 -11.87 -17.21 -44.83
C ASN A 343 -10.86 -17.64 -45.90
N ARG A 344 -11.37 -18.46 -46.82
CA ARG A 344 -10.70 -19.03 -48.00
C ARG A 344 -10.58 -17.92 -49.05
N VAL A 345 -9.46 -17.82 -49.78
CA VAL A 345 -9.36 -17.54 -51.23
C VAL A 345 -7.88 -17.57 -51.69
N SER A 346 -7.68 -18.41 -52.71
CA SER A 346 -6.62 -18.68 -53.69
C SER A 346 -5.43 -17.72 -53.94
N GLY A 347 -4.32 -18.34 -54.38
CA GLY A 347 -3.35 -17.80 -55.35
C GLY A 347 -1.89 -17.98 -54.90
N GLN A 348 -1.26 -19.13 -55.14
CA GLN A 348 -0.37 -19.44 -56.28
C GLN A 348 1.06 -18.84 -56.22
N ASP A 349 2.00 -19.79 -56.28
CA ASP A 349 3.29 -19.80 -56.99
C ASP A 349 4.60 -19.25 -56.36
N GLN A 350 5.52 -20.23 -56.16
CA GLN A 350 6.89 -20.31 -56.70
C GLN A 350 7.96 -19.32 -56.17
N ASP A 351 9.24 -19.64 -55.99
CA ASP A 351 10.05 -20.86 -56.08
C ASP A 351 11.47 -20.50 -55.53
N SER A 352 12.22 -21.53 -55.13
CA SER A 352 13.70 -21.65 -55.19
C SER A 352 14.64 -20.86 -54.24
N GLY A 353 15.64 -21.59 -53.71
CA GLY A 353 16.99 -21.03 -53.51
C GLY A 353 17.74 -21.34 -52.19
N LEU A 354 18.13 -22.60 -51.96
CA LEU A 354 19.31 -22.93 -51.13
C LEU A 354 20.61 -22.62 -51.91
N PRO A 355 21.77 -22.39 -51.24
CA PRO A 355 22.64 -23.54 -50.98
C PRO A 355 23.39 -23.53 -49.64
N LEU A 356 23.81 -24.75 -49.29
CA LEU A 356 24.73 -25.17 -48.24
C LEU A 356 26.15 -24.63 -48.45
N GLY A 357 26.90 -24.44 -47.35
CA GLY A 357 28.35 -24.24 -47.36
C GLY A 357 28.96 -24.48 -45.98
N SER A 358 29.55 -25.67 -45.80
CA SER A 358 30.27 -26.13 -44.61
C SER A 358 31.78 -26.01 -44.87
N VAL A 359 32.57 -25.33 -44.02
CA VAL A 359 34.03 -25.55 -43.93
C VAL A 359 34.55 -25.33 -42.50
N LYS A 360 35.48 -26.23 -42.15
CA LYS A 360 36.16 -26.51 -40.89
C LYS A 360 37.12 -25.40 -40.39
N GLY A 361 37.17 -25.25 -39.06
CA GLY A 361 38.36 -25.48 -38.21
C GLY A 361 39.49 -24.45 -38.15
N PHE A 362 39.86 -24.02 -36.93
CA PHE A 362 41.27 -24.02 -36.48
C PHE A 362 41.41 -23.84 -34.95
N LYS A 363 42.33 -24.61 -34.36
CA LYS A 363 42.80 -24.56 -32.95
C LYS A 363 43.71 -23.36 -32.71
N GLY A 364 43.87 -22.91 -31.46
CA GLY A 364 45.13 -22.29 -31.04
C GLY A 364 45.14 -21.43 -29.76
N LYS A 365 45.47 -22.06 -28.64
CA LYS A 365 46.30 -21.63 -27.49
C LYS A 365 46.48 -20.13 -27.14
N GLY A 366 46.46 -19.82 -25.84
CA GLY A 366 47.23 -18.70 -25.29
C GLY A 366 46.91 -18.34 -23.84
N ALA A 367 47.52 -19.05 -22.89
CA ALA A 367 47.56 -18.66 -21.47
C ALA A 367 48.48 -17.43 -21.27
N GLY A 368 48.13 -16.56 -20.31
CA GLY A 368 48.96 -15.41 -19.94
C GLY A 368 48.57 -14.85 -18.57
N ALA A 369 49.08 -15.49 -17.51
CA ALA A 369 49.05 -14.96 -16.15
C ALA A 369 49.96 -13.72 -16.01
N ARG A 370 49.50 -12.69 -15.30
CA ARG A 370 50.37 -11.63 -14.79
C ARG A 370 49.98 -11.30 -13.34
N LYS A 371 50.76 -11.85 -12.40
CA LYS A 371 51.03 -11.24 -11.09
C LYS A 371 51.88 -9.99 -11.30
N ARG A 372 51.65 -8.95 -10.50
CA ARG A 372 52.68 -8.18 -9.78
C ARG A 372 52.07 -6.99 -9.05
N GLY A 373 52.60 -6.70 -7.85
CA GLY A 373 52.43 -5.46 -7.11
C GLY A 373 51.98 -5.73 -5.69
#